data_AF-A0A3A4NUQ5-F1
#
_entry.id   AF-A0A3A4NUQ5-F1
#
_cell.length_a   1.000
_cell.length_b   1.000
_cell.length_c   1.000
_cell.angle_alpha   90.00
_cell.angle_beta   90.00
_cell.angle_gamma   90.00
#
_symmetry.space_group_name_H-M   'P 1'
#
loop_
_entity.id
_entity.type
_entity.pdbx_description
1 polymer ?
#
loop_
_entity_poly.entity_id
_entity_poly.type
_entity_poly.pdbx_seq_one_letter_code
_entity_poly.pdbx_strand_id
1 'polypeptide(L)'
;MKRLLVLLAVALFAAPHAYAETIEVNLHSCCVTEDATTKEILPAFRKYYKEKFGKDVDVSASFAGSGTLKNQILGGAPVQIAV
;
A
#
# COMPACT_ATOMS: atom_id res chain seq x y z
N MET A 1 4.41 -45.39 -6.50
CA MET A 1 4.32 -44.25 -7.46
C MET A 1 3.20 -43.26 -7.13
N LYS A 2 1.97 -43.71 -6.79
CA LYS A 2 0.85 -42.81 -6.44
C LYS A 2 1.08 -41.89 -5.22
N ARG A 3 1.77 -42.39 -4.17
CA ARG A 3 2.10 -41.58 -2.98
C ARG A 3 3.12 -40.47 -3.26
N LEU A 4 4.01 -40.68 -4.24
CA LEU A 4 5.02 -39.70 -4.63
C LEU A 4 4.39 -38.51 -5.38
N LEU A 5 3.38 -38.79 -6.21
CA LEU A 5 2.57 -37.77 -6.90
C LEU A 5 1.74 -36.92 -5.93
N VAL A 6 1.19 -37.52 -4.86
CA VAL A 6 0.44 -36.79 -3.84
C VAL A 6 1.33 -35.84 -3.04
N LEU A 7 2.56 -36.26 -2.71
CA LEU A 7 3.53 -35.42 -2.00
C LEU A 7 4.04 -34.26 -2.87
N LEU A 8 4.21 -34.46 -4.17
CA LEU A 8 4.62 -33.40 -5.09
C LEU A 8 3.49 -32.34 -5.29
N ALA A 9 2.24 -32.78 -5.30
CA ALA A 9 1.09 -31.88 -5.42
C ALA A 9 0.93 -30.97 -4.18
N VAL A 10 1.18 -31.48 -2.97
CA VAL A 10 1.11 -30.67 -1.73
C VAL A 10 2.25 -29.65 -1.65
N ALA A 11 3.45 -29.99 -2.13
CA ALA A 11 4.59 -29.08 -2.15
C ALA A 11 4.42 -27.87 -3.11
N LEU A 12 3.63 -28.03 -4.18
CA LEU A 12 3.32 -26.94 -5.11
C LEU A 12 2.28 -25.94 -4.57
N PHE A 13 1.40 -26.37 -3.65
CA PHE A 13 0.44 -25.49 -2.96
C PHE A 13 1.02 -24.80 -1.72
N ALA A 14 2.09 -25.36 -1.16
CA ALA A 14 2.83 -24.79 -0.03
C ALA A 14 4.03 -23.94 -0.49
N ALA A 15 4.03 -23.45 -1.74
CA ALA A 15 4.95 -22.39 -2.11
C ALA A 15 4.70 -21.24 -1.11
N PRO A 16 5.70 -20.85 -0.30
CA PRO A 16 5.55 -19.69 0.55
C PRO A 16 5.17 -18.57 -0.41
N HIS A 17 4.04 -17.91 -0.15
CA HIS A 17 3.85 -16.58 -0.69
C HIS A 17 5.05 -15.82 -0.14
N ALA A 18 6.12 -15.71 -0.93
CA ALA A 18 7.29 -14.94 -0.59
C ALA A 18 6.69 -13.61 -0.14
N TYR A 19 6.83 -13.31 1.16
CA TYR A 19 6.16 -12.20 1.81
C TYR A 19 6.59 -10.96 1.03
N ALA A 20 5.78 -10.55 0.07
CA ALA A 20 6.15 -9.51 -0.87
C ALA A 20 6.25 -8.26 -0.03
N GLU A 21 7.44 -7.65 0.01
CA GLU A 21 7.70 -6.44 0.80
C GLU A 21 6.61 -5.41 0.49
N THR A 22 5.84 -5.04 1.53
CA THR A 22 4.80 -4.02 1.42
C THR A 22 5.44 -2.71 1.04
N ILE A 23 4.89 -2.06 0.02
CA ILE A 23 5.36 -0.74 -0.39
C ILE A 23 4.72 0.29 0.54
N GLU A 24 5.55 0.98 1.32
CA GLU A 24 5.11 2.04 2.23
C GLU A 24 5.12 3.41 1.52
N VAL A 25 4.02 4.15 1.62
CA VAL A 25 3.87 5.49 1.03
C VAL A 25 3.26 6.45 2.05
N ASN A 26 3.96 7.54 2.33
CA ASN A 26 3.46 8.67 3.11
C ASN A 26 2.91 9.76 2.18
N LEU A 27 1.62 10.03 2.34
CA LEU A 27 0.85 11.00 1.60
C LEU A 27 0.52 12.21 2.49
N HIS A 28 0.86 13.40 2.03
CA HIS A 28 0.32 14.64 2.58
C HIS A 28 -0.78 15.15 1.66
N SER A 29 -1.96 15.44 2.19
CA SER A 29 -3.08 15.89 1.38
C SER A 29 -3.85 17.03 2.05
N CYS A 30 -4.35 17.98 1.27
CA CYS A 30 -5.18 19.06 1.81
C CYS A 30 -6.43 18.49 2.52
N CYS A 31 -6.78 19.03 3.69
CA CYS A 31 -7.86 18.46 4.52
C CYS A 31 -9.24 18.41 3.85
N VAL A 32 -9.49 19.22 2.82
CA VAL A 32 -10.75 19.21 2.07
C VAL A 32 -11.04 17.88 1.38
N THR A 33 -10.02 17.04 1.14
CA THR A 33 -10.16 15.75 0.46
C THR A 33 -10.08 14.56 1.42
N GLU A 34 -10.01 14.76 2.74
CA GLU A 34 -9.75 13.69 3.72
C GLU A 34 -10.74 12.52 3.60
N ASP A 35 -12.03 12.83 3.56
CA ASP A 35 -13.09 11.83 3.52
C ASP A 35 -13.03 10.98 2.24
N ALA A 36 -13.01 11.62 1.07
CA ALA A 36 -12.92 10.94 -0.22
C ALA A 36 -11.60 10.17 -0.36
N THR A 37 -10.48 10.75 0.10
CA THR A 37 -9.16 10.12 0.03
C THR A 37 -9.14 8.85 0.86
N THR A 38 -9.57 8.93 2.12
CA THR A 38 -9.46 7.83 3.08
C THR A 38 -10.47 6.71 2.81
N LYS A 39 -11.72 7.07 2.50
CA LYS A 39 -12.82 6.10 2.38
C LYS A 39 -12.94 5.49 1.00
N GLU A 40 -12.49 6.17 -0.05
CA GLU A 40 -12.71 5.75 -1.43
C GLU A 40 -11.39 5.56 -2.20
N ILE A 41 -10.56 6.60 -2.28
CA ILE A 41 -9.37 6.60 -3.15
C ILE A 41 -8.32 5.61 -2.65
N LEU A 42 -7.92 5.67 -1.37
CA LEU A 42 -6.88 4.78 -0.84
C LEU A 42 -7.29 3.30 -0.87
N PRO A 43 -8.51 2.90 -0.47
CA PRO A 43 -8.96 1.52 -0.63
C PRO A 43 -8.97 1.06 -2.10
N ALA A 44 -9.47 1.90 -3.02
CA ALA A 44 -9.50 1.58 -4.45
C ALA A 44 -8.08 1.43 -5.02
N PHE A 45 -7.15 2.30 -4.63
CA PHE A 45 -5.76 2.25 -5.05
C PHE A 45 -5.06 0.99 -4.55
N ARG A 46 -5.20 0.64 -3.27
CA ARG A 46 -4.64 -0.60 -2.70
C ARG A 46 -5.11 -1.83 -3.45
N LYS A 47 -6.43 -1.93 -3.71
CA LYS A 47 -7.03 -3.01 -4.48
C LYS A 47 -6.45 -3.07 -5.89
N TYR A 48 -6.47 -1.95 -6.61
CA TYR A 48 -5.94 -1.85 -7.97
C TYR A 48 -4.46 -2.27 -8.03
N TYR A 49 -3.64 -1.78 -7.09
CA TYR A 49 -2.21 -2.04 -7.11
C TYR A 49 -1.90 -3.53 -6.88
N LYS A 50 -2.62 -4.17 -5.95
CA LYS A 50 -2.50 -5.61 -5.70
C LYS A 50 -2.92 -6.43 -6.91
N GLU A 51 -4.05 -6.11 -7.52
CA GLU A 51 -4.55 -6.80 -8.72
C GLU A 51 -3.61 -6.62 -9.91
N LYS A 52 -3.03 -5.43 -10.07
CA LYS A 52 -2.17 -5.10 -11.22
C LYS A 52 -0.75 -5.62 -11.08
N PHE A 53 -0.17 -5.55 -9.89
CA PHE A 53 1.26 -5.77 -9.66
C PHE A 53 1.57 -6.92 -8.71
N GLY A 54 0.56 -7.53 -8.08
CA GLY A 54 0.74 -8.62 -7.13
C GLY A 54 1.44 -8.21 -5.83
N LYS A 55 1.48 -6.91 -5.51
CA LYS A 55 2.13 -6.35 -4.32
C LYS A 55 1.14 -5.59 -3.46
N ASP A 56 1.33 -5.68 -2.15
CA ASP A 56 0.61 -4.84 -1.20
C ASP A 56 1.27 -3.46 -1.10
N VAL A 57 0.43 -2.43 -0.97
CA VAL A 57 0.85 -1.05 -0.72
C VAL A 57 0.14 -0.55 0.52
N ASP A 58 0.89 0.02 1.46
CA ASP A 58 0.31 0.75 2.57
C ASP A 58 0.53 2.25 2.37
N VAL A 59 -0.56 3.00 2.49
CA VAL A 59 -0.57 4.44 2.32
C VAL A 59 -1.01 5.07 3.62
N SER A 60 -0.06 5.71 4.30
CA SER A 60 -0.29 6.55 5.47
C SER A 60 -0.54 7.98 5.03
N ALA A 61 -1.69 8.55 5.36
CA ALA A 61 -2.09 9.88 4.94
C ALA A 61 -2.15 10.85 6.12
N SER A 62 -1.62 12.06 5.92
CA SER A 62 -1.76 13.20 6.84
C SER A 62 -2.50 14.34 6.17
N PHE A 63 -3.50 14.88 6.86
CA PHE A 63 -4.38 15.91 6.34
C PHE A 63 -4.25 17.22 7.12
N ALA A 64 -3.95 18.31 6.42
CA ALA A 64 -3.87 19.65 7.02
C ALA A 64 -4.02 20.74 5.95
N GLY A 65 -4.04 22.01 6.37
CA GLY A 65 -3.92 23.13 5.44
C GLY A 65 -2.57 23.15 4.72
N SER A 66 -2.53 23.64 3.48
CA SER A 66 -1.34 23.60 2.62
C SER A 66 -0.10 24.27 3.22
N GLY A 67 -0.27 25.36 3.97
CA GLY A 67 0.84 26.01 4.69
C GLY A 67 1.46 25.12 5.76
N THR A 68 0.64 24.37 6.51
CA THR A 68 1.09 23.40 7.51
C THR A 68 1.83 22.24 6.84
N LEU A 69 1.24 21.65 5.80
CA LEU A 69 1.86 20.55 5.05
C LEU A 69 3.22 20.98 4.46
N LYS A 70 3.29 22.18 3.86
CA LYS A 70 4.54 22.77 3.35
C LYS A 70 5.60 22.84 4.45
N ASN A 71 5.25 23.36 5.62
CA ASN A 71 6.18 23.49 6.74
C ASN A 71 6.64 22.14 7.27
N GLN A 72 5.77 21.13 7.32
CA GLN A 72 6.15 19.76 7.71
C GLN A 72 7.13 19.14 6.70
N ILE A 73 6.88 19.30 5.40
CA ILE A 73 7.77 18.80 4.35
C ILE A 73 9.14 19.49 4.43
N LEU A 74 9.17 20.83 4.54
CA LEU A 74 10.43 21.57 4.72
C LEU A 74 11.14 21.20 6.04
N GLY A 75 10.38 20.80 7.06
CA GLY A 75 10.89 20.30 8.33
C GLY A 75 11.41 18.85 8.29
N GLY A 76 11.39 18.19 7.14
CA GLY A 76 11.94 16.84 6.96
C GLY A 76 10.94 15.71 7.20
N ALA A 77 9.63 15.99 7.15
CA ALA A 77 8.63 14.91 7.17
C ALA A 77 8.91 13.91 6.02
N PRO A 78 8.88 12.59 6.28
CA PRO A 78 9.26 11.56 5.30
C PRO A 78 8.14 11.31 4.27
N VAL A 79 7.81 12.31 3.45
CA VAL A 79 6.67 12.33 2.53
C VAL A 79 7.11 11.98 1.11
N GLN A 80 6.36 11.11 0.43
CA GLN A 80 6.60 10.79 -0.99
C GLN A 80 5.64 11.52 -1.93
N ILE A 81 4.42 11.84 -1.47
CA ILE A 81 3.38 12.47 -2.28
C ILE A 81 2.76 13.63 -1.50
N ALA A 82 2.59 14.78 -2.14
CA ALA A 82 1.87 15.94 -1.59
C ALA A 82 0.84 16.45 -2.61
N VAL A 83 -0.44 16.53 -2.22
CA VAL A 83 -1.57 16.92 -3.10
C VAL A 83 -2.57 17.87 -2.45
#